data_AF-A0A382YWR7-F1
#
_entry.id   AF-A0A382YWR7-F1
#
_cell.length_a   1.000
_cell.length_b   1.000
_cell.length_c   1.000
_cell.angle_alpha   90.00
_cell.angle_beta   90.00
_cell.angle_gamma   90.00
#
_symmetry.space_group_name_H-M   'P 1'
#
loop_
_entity.id
_entity.type
_entity.pdbx_description
1 polymer ?
#
loop_
_entity_poly.entity_id
_entity_poly.type
_entity_poly.pdbx_seq_one_letter_code
_entity_poly.pdbx_strand_id
1 'polypeptide(L)'
;MANTHPKSQTRGINPLYPLDLVYRRAGIEPPKIKIVQPSDIPLPYQSLLVHDTDMTLTLERHFGGQVTLRSLSTFTSGSSYFRRVLLVQEYSGQPVEMGAIRIKLGAFSDTLRQKILQNEIPLGRILQDGRFDYSSRVRAYLEVTPNSEMMG
;
A
#
# COMPACT_ATOMS: atom_id res chain seq x y z
N MET A 1 -46.46 -20.78 -6.68
CA MET A 1 -45.74 -20.06 -5.61
C MET A 1 -44.38 -20.70 -5.45
N ALA A 2 -43.31 -20.04 -5.87
CA ALA A 2 -41.94 -20.45 -5.60
C ALA A 2 -41.16 -19.19 -5.28
N ASN A 3 -40.95 -18.93 -3.99
CA ASN A 3 -40.14 -17.82 -3.52
C ASN A 3 -38.67 -18.17 -3.74
N THR A 4 -38.07 -17.57 -4.75
CA THR A 4 -36.62 -17.55 -4.93
C THR A 4 -36.04 -16.60 -3.88
N HIS A 5 -35.49 -17.14 -2.80
CA HIS A 5 -34.69 -16.36 -1.86
C HIS A 5 -33.40 -15.87 -2.56
N PRO A 6 -33.08 -14.57 -2.52
CA PRO A 6 -31.81 -14.09 -3.02
C PRO A 6 -30.67 -14.66 -2.16
N LYS A 7 -29.73 -15.36 -2.80
CA LYS A 7 -28.48 -15.79 -2.18
C LYS A 7 -27.78 -14.55 -1.61
N SER A 8 -27.61 -14.54 -0.30
CA SER A 8 -26.85 -13.53 0.45
C SER A 8 -25.48 -13.35 -0.21
N GLN A 9 -25.26 -12.19 -0.82
CA GLN A 9 -23.95 -11.78 -1.31
C GLN A 9 -23.10 -11.42 -0.09
N THR A 10 -22.31 -12.38 0.40
CA THR A 10 -21.14 -12.07 1.22
C THR A 10 -20.29 -11.05 0.45
N ARG A 11 -20.23 -9.81 0.94
CA ARG A 11 -19.32 -8.78 0.41
C ARG A 11 -17.89 -9.33 0.49
N GLY A 12 -17.40 -9.85 -0.64
CA GLY A 12 -16.02 -10.30 -0.76
C GLY A 12 -15.08 -9.15 -0.40
N ILE A 13 -14.07 -9.45 0.39
CA ILE A 13 -12.95 -8.55 0.62
C ILE A 13 -12.34 -8.23 -0.75
N ASN A 14 -12.31 -6.95 -1.13
CA ASN A 14 -11.55 -6.51 -2.29
C ASN A 14 -10.05 -6.58 -1.97
N PRO A 15 -9.28 -7.48 -2.60
CA PRO A 15 -7.86 -7.65 -2.32
C PRO A 15 -7.02 -6.46 -2.78
N LEU A 16 -7.52 -5.67 -3.74
CA LEU A 16 -6.81 -4.54 -4.33
C LEU A 16 -7.09 -3.22 -3.61
N TYR A 17 -7.95 -3.23 -2.59
CA TYR A 17 -8.23 -2.02 -1.82
C TYR A 17 -7.05 -1.63 -0.92
N PRO A 18 -6.59 -0.35 -0.91
CA PRO A 18 -7.22 0.84 -1.51
C PRO A 18 -6.66 1.23 -2.90
N LEU A 19 -5.78 0.43 -3.50
CA LEU A 19 -5.18 0.73 -4.80
C LEU A 19 -6.23 0.93 -5.91
N ASP A 20 -7.24 0.05 -5.95
CA ASP A 20 -8.35 0.16 -6.92
C ASP A 20 -9.13 1.48 -6.81
N LEU A 21 -9.31 2.00 -5.60
CA LEU A 21 -10.03 3.24 -5.34
C LEU A 21 -9.21 4.44 -5.82
N VAL A 22 -7.91 4.46 -5.51
CA VAL A 22 -7.05 5.57 -5.93
C VAL A 22 -6.86 5.60 -7.46
N TYR A 23 -6.79 4.43 -8.11
CA TYR A 23 -6.75 4.30 -9.57
C TYR A 23 -8.02 4.86 -10.22
N ARG A 24 -9.19 4.38 -9.78
CA ARG A 24 -10.48 4.85 -10.30
C ARG A 24 -10.69 6.34 -10.11
N ARG A 25 -10.25 6.89 -8.97
CA ARG A 25 -10.35 8.34 -8.71
C ARG A 25 -9.45 9.17 -9.62
N ALA A 26 -8.35 8.61 -10.09
CA ALA A 26 -7.48 9.23 -11.07
C ALA A 26 -7.95 9.00 -12.53
N GLY A 27 -9.09 8.32 -12.74
CA GLY A 27 -9.58 7.99 -14.08
C GLY A 27 -8.80 6.87 -14.77
N ILE A 28 -8.06 6.07 -13.99
CA ILE A 28 -7.19 5.00 -14.51
C ILE A 28 -7.83 3.65 -14.18
N GLU A 29 -7.78 2.72 -15.14
CA GLU A 29 -8.19 1.35 -14.90
C GLU A 29 -7.25 0.66 -13.90
N PRO A 30 -7.78 0.03 -12.83
CA PRO A 30 -6.96 -0.77 -11.92
C PRO A 30 -6.23 -1.89 -12.67
N PRO A 31 -5.01 -2.26 -12.22
CA PRO A 31 -4.26 -3.33 -12.84
C PRO A 31 -5.00 -4.67 -12.70
N LYS A 32 -4.75 -5.59 -13.64
CA LYS A 32 -5.21 -6.98 -13.52
C LYS A 32 -4.41 -7.67 -12.42
N ILE A 33 -5.08 -8.45 -11.58
CA ILE A 33 -4.48 -9.13 -10.44
C ILE A 33 -4.93 -10.59 -10.35
N LYS A 34 -4.03 -11.41 -9.82
CA LYS A 34 -4.30 -12.80 -9.41
C LYS A 34 -3.79 -12.99 -7.99
N ILE A 35 -4.61 -13.58 -7.12
CA ILE A 35 -4.18 -13.96 -5.78
C ILE A 35 -3.26 -15.18 -5.90
N VAL A 36 -2.11 -15.14 -5.23
CA VAL A 36 -1.13 -16.24 -5.20
C VAL A 36 -0.86 -16.66 -3.75
N GLN A 37 -0.46 -17.91 -3.54
CA GLN A 37 0.03 -18.34 -2.23
C GLN A 37 1.45 -17.81 -2.01
N PRO A 38 1.86 -17.55 -0.75
CA PRO A 38 3.22 -17.12 -0.45
C PRO A 38 4.28 -18.09 -1.00
N SER A 39 3.98 -19.40 -0.97
CA SER A 39 4.84 -20.48 -1.49
C SER A 39 5.02 -20.45 -3.00
N ASP A 40 4.09 -19.85 -3.73
CA ASP A 40 4.10 -19.80 -5.20
C ASP A 40 4.90 -18.59 -5.73
N ILE A 41 5.32 -17.69 -4.84
CA ILE A 41 6.14 -16.53 -5.19
C ILE A 41 7.57 -17.02 -5.48
N PRO A 42 8.14 -16.75 -6.66
CA PRO A 42 9.48 -17.19 -7.00
C PRO A 42 10.55 -16.43 -6.21
N LEU A 43 11.66 -17.09 -5.93
CA LEU A 43 12.88 -16.43 -5.47
C LEU A 43 13.47 -15.59 -6.61
N PRO A 44 14.07 -14.41 -6.33
CA PRO A 44 14.32 -13.85 -4.98
C PRO A 44 13.14 -13.04 -4.39
N TYR A 45 12.04 -12.83 -5.12
CA TYR A 45 10.95 -11.94 -4.69
C TYR A 45 10.29 -12.40 -3.40
N GLN A 46 10.18 -13.71 -3.18
CA GLN A 46 9.61 -14.27 -1.96
C GLN A 46 10.32 -13.76 -0.70
N SER A 47 11.65 -13.69 -0.71
CA SER A 47 12.45 -13.21 0.43
C SER A 47 12.22 -11.74 0.74
N LEU A 48 11.81 -10.94 -0.27
CA LEU A 48 11.49 -9.53 -0.11
C LEU A 48 10.03 -9.30 0.29
N LEU A 49 9.09 -10.14 -0.15
CA LEU A 49 7.66 -9.89 0.01
C LEU A 49 7.05 -10.66 1.20
N VAL A 50 7.58 -11.83 1.52
CA VAL A 50 7.01 -12.74 2.54
C VAL A 50 7.76 -12.59 3.85
N HIS A 51 7.39 -11.57 4.63
CA HIS A 51 7.95 -11.29 5.95
C HIS A 51 6.92 -10.60 6.86
N ASP A 52 7.23 -10.57 8.17
CA ASP A 52 6.42 -9.87 9.19
C ASP A 52 6.96 -8.47 9.55
N THR A 53 8.00 -7.99 8.86
CA THR A 53 8.62 -6.67 9.07
C THR A 53 7.94 -5.54 8.26
N ASP A 54 8.28 -4.28 8.56
CA ASP A 54 7.83 -3.13 7.77
C ASP A 54 8.44 -3.16 6.36
N MET A 55 7.63 -2.90 5.33
CA MET A 55 8.08 -2.90 3.94
C MET A 55 9.12 -1.80 3.68
N THR A 56 8.95 -0.60 4.26
CA THR A 56 9.89 0.52 4.08
C THR A 56 11.30 0.12 4.52
N LEU A 57 11.43 -0.40 5.73
CA LEU A 57 12.72 -0.84 6.28
C LEU A 57 13.30 -2.03 5.50
N THR A 58 12.44 -2.91 5.02
CA THR A 58 12.85 -4.07 4.22
C THR A 58 13.44 -3.62 2.88
N LEU A 59 12.82 -2.65 2.20
CA LEU A 59 13.35 -2.06 0.98
C LEU A 59 14.68 -1.34 1.21
N GLU A 60 14.81 -0.57 2.29
CA GLU A 60 16.07 0.13 2.60
C GLU A 60 17.24 -0.81 2.82
N ARG A 61 17.00 -1.94 3.49
CA ARG A 61 18.00 -3.00 3.64
C ARG A 61 18.31 -3.67 2.31
N HIS A 62 17.29 -3.94 1.50
CA HIS A 62 17.46 -4.62 0.21
C HIS A 62 18.25 -3.77 -0.80
N PHE A 63 17.98 -2.46 -0.85
CA PHE A 63 18.63 -1.52 -1.77
C PHE A 63 19.87 -0.82 -1.18
N GLY A 64 20.21 -1.10 0.08
CA GLY A 64 21.43 -0.59 0.72
C GLY A 64 21.45 0.92 0.97
N GLY A 65 20.28 1.55 1.12
CA GLY A 65 20.16 2.99 1.27
C GLY A 65 18.76 3.42 1.67
N GLN A 66 18.56 4.71 1.97
CA GLN A 66 17.22 5.19 2.29
C GLN A 66 16.31 5.20 1.07
N VAL A 67 15.02 5.02 1.33
CA VAL A 67 13.96 5.31 0.37
C VAL A 67 13.25 6.59 0.77
N THR A 68 12.95 7.44 -0.20
CA THR A 68 12.16 8.65 -0.02
C THR A 68 10.80 8.48 -0.67
N LEU A 69 9.84 9.33 -0.27
CA LEU A 69 8.48 9.27 -0.76
C LEU A 69 8.27 10.29 -1.88
N ARG A 70 7.76 9.83 -3.01
CA ARG A 70 7.26 10.67 -4.10
C ARG A 70 5.74 10.56 -4.16
N SER A 71 5.06 11.64 -3.76
CA SER A 71 3.59 11.66 -3.77
C SER A 71 3.04 11.71 -5.20
N LEU A 72 2.10 10.82 -5.53
CA LEU A 72 1.36 10.85 -6.80
C LEU A 72 0.00 11.52 -6.65
N SER A 73 -0.77 11.16 -5.62
CA SER A 73 -2.05 11.81 -5.35
C SER A 73 -2.49 11.60 -3.90
N THR A 74 -3.29 12.54 -3.39
CA THR A 74 -3.84 12.47 -2.03
C THR A 74 -5.28 12.96 -2.03
N PHE A 75 -6.13 12.38 -1.18
CA PHE A 75 -7.48 12.91 -0.93
C PHE A 75 -8.02 12.41 0.41
N THR A 76 -9.02 13.11 0.93
CA THR A 76 -9.77 12.69 2.12
C THR A 76 -11.17 12.23 1.75
N SER A 77 -11.64 11.16 2.39
CA SER A 77 -13.04 10.72 2.30
C SER A 77 -13.51 10.25 3.68
N GLY A 78 -14.48 10.98 4.24
CA GLY A 78 -14.89 10.84 5.63
C GLY A 78 -13.69 10.99 6.58
N SER A 79 -13.55 10.05 7.52
CA SER A 79 -12.43 10.02 8.49
C SER A 79 -11.15 9.37 7.97
N SER A 80 -11.02 9.19 6.65
CA SER A 80 -9.89 8.48 6.04
C SER A 80 -9.13 9.39 5.10
N TYR A 81 -7.81 9.45 5.30
CA TYR A 81 -6.87 10.06 4.37
C TYR A 81 -6.31 8.99 3.45
N PHE A 82 -6.29 9.26 2.16
CA PHE A 82 -5.77 8.36 1.15
C PHE A 82 -4.58 9.02 0.48
N ARG A 83 -3.53 8.24 0.25
CA ARG A 83 -2.41 8.65 -0.58
C ARG A 83 -1.97 7.53 -1.50
N ARG A 84 -1.63 7.90 -2.74
CA ARG A 84 -0.94 7.07 -3.71
C ARG A 84 0.47 7.65 -3.86
N VAL A 85 1.47 6.80 -3.74
CA VAL A 85 2.87 7.21 -3.62
C VAL A 85 3.77 6.24 -4.36
N LEU A 86 4.96 6.72 -4.70
CA LEU A 86 6.10 5.88 -5.04
C LEU A 86 7.13 5.99 -3.91
N LEU A 87 7.72 4.87 -3.53
CA LEU A 87 8.99 4.88 -2.80
C LEU A 87 10.11 4.84 -3.84
N VAL A 88 11.06 5.75 -3.70
CA VAL A 88 12.19 5.89 -4.62
C VAL A 88 13.49 5.79 -3.83
N GLN A 89 14.53 5.20 -4.43
CA GLN A 89 15.87 5.21 -3.87
C GLN A 89 16.36 6.66 -3.74
N GLU A 90 16.87 7.05 -2.57
CA GLU A 90 17.37 8.41 -2.36
C GLU A 90 18.53 8.75 -3.30
N TYR A 91 19.44 7.80 -3.53
CA TYR A 91 20.68 8.03 -4.29
C TYR A 91 20.51 8.02 -5.82
N SER A 92 19.46 7.39 -6.36
CA SER A 92 19.25 7.24 -7.80
C SER A 92 17.93 7.82 -8.30
N GLY A 93 16.97 8.07 -7.41
CA GLY A 93 15.60 8.43 -7.76
C GLY A 93 14.79 7.30 -8.41
N GLN A 94 15.33 6.08 -8.52
CA GLN A 94 14.61 4.97 -9.14
C GLN A 94 13.43 4.52 -8.26
N PRO A 95 12.21 4.40 -8.82
CA PRO A 95 11.08 3.80 -8.12
C PRO A 95 11.32 2.35 -7.77
N VAL A 96 11.03 1.98 -6.52
CA VAL A 96 11.17 0.62 -6.00
C VAL A 96 9.86 0.03 -5.48
N GLU A 97 8.89 0.87 -5.14
CA GLU A 97 7.55 0.45 -4.73
C GLU A 97 6.52 1.48 -5.19
N MET A 98 5.36 1.01 -5.66
CA MET A 98 4.14 1.81 -5.68
C MET A 98 3.20 1.38 -4.57
N GLY A 99 2.78 2.34 -3.75
CA GLY A 99 1.86 2.12 -2.64
C GLY A 99 0.59 2.96 -2.76
N ALA A 100 -0.53 2.38 -2.34
CA ALA A 100 -1.73 3.13 -1.99
C ALA A 100 -2.10 2.83 -0.54
N ILE A 101 -2.27 3.88 0.26
CA ILE A 101 -2.45 3.77 1.69
C ILE A 101 -3.73 4.51 2.07
N ARG A 102 -4.56 3.84 2.89
CA ARG A 102 -5.65 4.47 3.62
C ARG A 102 -5.25 4.61 5.08
N ILE A 103 -5.30 5.82 5.59
CA ILE A 103 -4.89 6.16 6.95
C ILE A 103 -6.09 6.71 7.71
N LYS A 104 -6.33 6.16 8.90
CA LYS A 104 -7.30 6.68 9.87
C LYS A 104 -6.60 7.72 10.75
N LEU A 105 -6.65 8.98 10.38
CA LEU A 105 -5.91 10.06 11.06
C LEU A 105 -6.24 10.20 12.55
N GLY A 106 -7.44 9.80 12.97
CA GLY A 106 -7.87 9.81 14.37
C GLY A 106 -7.12 8.82 15.27
N ALA A 107 -6.40 7.84 14.70
CA ALA A 107 -5.57 6.91 15.47
C ALA A 107 -4.20 7.49 15.86
N PHE A 108 -3.85 8.67 15.34
CA PHE A 108 -2.54 9.29 15.53
C PHE A 108 -2.64 10.54 16.41
N SER A 109 -1.59 10.76 17.20
CA SER A 109 -1.36 12.04 17.89
C SER A 109 -1.25 13.18 16.88
N ASP A 110 -1.47 14.41 17.31
CA ASP A 110 -1.43 15.57 16.41
C ASP A 110 -0.06 15.71 15.72
N THR A 111 1.04 15.45 16.44
CA THR A 111 2.39 15.46 15.86
C THR A 111 2.56 14.46 14.71
N LEU A 112 2.13 13.20 14.91
CA LEU A 112 2.22 12.19 13.85
C LEU A 112 1.24 12.48 12.71
N ARG A 113 0.05 12.98 13.03
CA ARG A 113 -0.94 13.40 12.04
C ARG A 113 -0.40 14.49 11.11
N GLN A 114 0.28 15.49 11.66
CA GLN A 114 0.91 16.55 10.85
C GLN A 114 1.99 15.98 9.92
N LYS A 115 2.87 15.10 10.42
CA LYS A 115 3.89 14.43 9.59
C LYS A 115 3.28 13.60 8.46
N ILE A 116 2.19 12.88 8.74
CA ILE A 116 1.46 12.10 7.72
C ILE A 116 0.87 13.02 6.65
N LEU A 117 0.28 14.15 7.05
CA LEU A 117 -0.36 15.10 6.15
C LEU A 117 0.63 15.91 5.29
N GLN A 118 1.85 16.17 5.81
CA GLN A 118 2.95 16.76 5.04
C GLN A 118 3.31 15.89 3.83
N ASN A 119 3.17 14.56 3.98
CA ASN A 119 3.32 13.61 2.89
C ASN A 119 4.69 13.68 2.18
N GLU A 120 5.74 13.87 2.98
CA GLU A 120 7.15 13.93 2.55
C GLU A 120 7.92 12.66 2.97
N ILE A 121 7.47 11.99 4.03
CA ILE A 121 8.16 10.84 4.64
C ILE A 121 7.31 9.57 4.47
N PRO A 122 7.93 8.41 4.15
CA PRO A 122 7.25 7.11 4.15
C PRO A 122 6.52 6.82 5.46
N LEU A 123 5.39 6.10 5.39
CA LEU A 123 4.58 5.85 6.59
C LEU A 123 5.38 5.05 7.62
N GLY A 124 6.05 3.97 7.19
CA GLY A 124 6.84 3.10 8.08
C GLY A 124 7.86 3.90 8.89
N ARG A 125 8.56 4.86 8.27
CA ARG A 125 9.50 5.74 8.96
C ARG A 125 8.81 6.66 9.96
N ILE A 126 7.67 7.26 9.62
CA ILE A 126 6.89 8.07 10.57
C ILE A 126 6.49 7.25 11.81
N LEU A 127 6.05 6.00 11.61
CA LEU A 127 5.67 5.10 12.71
C LEU A 127 6.88 4.73 13.57
N GLN A 128 8.01 4.39 12.94
CA GLN A 128 9.25 4.03 13.60
C GLN A 128 9.80 5.18 14.45
N ASP A 129 9.97 6.36 13.86
CA ASP A 129 10.50 7.55 14.54
C ASP A 129 9.57 8.00 15.68
N GLY A 130 8.27 7.81 15.48
CA GLY A 130 7.24 8.08 16.48
C GLY A 130 7.13 7.04 17.59
N ARG A 131 7.88 5.92 17.51
CA ARG A 131 7.74 4.74 18.38
C ARG A 131 6.27 4.29 18.51
N PHE A 132 5.55 4.37 17.39
CA PHE A 132 4.14 4.01 17.33
C PHE A 132 4.01 2.50 17.42
N ASP A 133 3.17 1.99 18.33
CA ASP A 133 2.92 0.56 18.47
C ASP A 133 1.93 0.08 17.41
N TYR A 134 2.33 -0.89 16.58
CA TYR A 134 1.49 -1.45 15.53
C TYR A 134 1.86 -2.89 15.20
N SER A 135 0.90 -3.62 14.62
CA SER A 135 1.12 -4.93 14.02
C SER A 135 0.80 -4.88 12.53
N SER A 136 1.69 -5.40 11.69
CA SER A 136 1.40 -5.64 10.27
C SER A 136 0.70 -6.99 10.09
N ARG A 137 -0.27 -7.05 9.17
CA ARG A 137 -0.95 -8.30 8.80
C ARG A 137 -1.18 -8.32 7.29
N VAL A 138 -0.47 -9.21 6.61
CA VAL A 138 -0.66 -9.44 5.16
C VAL A 138 -2.02 -10.11 4.94
N ARG A 139 -2.79 -9.61 3.98
CA ARG A 139 -4.13 -10.13 3.66
C ARG A 139 -4.13 -11.06 2.46
N ALA A 140 -3.28 -10.79 1.49
CA ALA A 140 -3.12 -11.55 0.26
C ALA A 140 -1.78 -11.17 -0.40
N TYR A 141 -1.23 -12.11 -1.16
CA TYR A 141 -0.15 -11.84 -2.11
C TYR A 141 -0.75 -11.80 -3.50
N LEU A 142 -0.31 -10.85 -4.31
CA LEU A 142 -0.88 -10.57 -5.61
C LEU A 142 0.20 -10.66 -6.69
N GLU A 143 -0.07 -11.44 -7.71
CA GLU A 143 0.56 -11.28 -9.02
C GLU A 143 -0.19 -10.18 -9.75
N VAL A 144 0.53 -9.16 -10.22
CA VAL A 144 -0.04 -7.95 -10.81
C VAL A 144 0.49 -7.80 -12.23
N THR A 145 -0.40 -7.62 -13.21
CA THR A 145 0.01 -7.22 -14.55
C THR A 145 0.30 -5.71 -14.54
N PRO A 146 1.56 -5.29 -14.78
CA PRO A 146 1.92 -3.88 -14.73
C PRO A 146 1.14 -3.06 -15.77
N ASN A 147 0.84 -1.81 -15.42
CA ASN A 147 0.38 -0.79 -16.34
C ASN A 147 1.34 0.40 -16.35
N SER A 148 1.13 1.36 -17.26
CA SER A 148 2.02 2.52 -17.43
C SER A 148 2.24 3.32 -16.15
N GLU A 149 1.24 3.38 -15.26
CA GLU A 149 1.37 4.07 -13.98
C GLU A 149 2.45 3.47 -13.08
N MET A 150 2.66 2.16 -13.15
CA MET A 150 3.62 1.43 -12.30
C MET A 150 5.07 1.58 -12.78
N MET A 151 5.28 2.07 -14.01
CA MET A 151 6.59 2.15 -14.64
C MET A 151 7.36 3.43 -14.30
N GLY A 152 6.71 4.40 -13.63
CA GLY A 152 7.35 5.61 -13.11
C GLY A 152 7.51 6.76 -14.09
#